data_AF-A0A7S6M4Y2-F1
#
_entry.id   AF-A0A7S6M4Y2-F1
#
_cell.length_a   1.000
_cell.length_b   1.000
_cell.length_c   1.000
_cell.angle_alpha   90.00
_cell.angle_beta   90.00
_cell.angle_gamma   90.00
#
_symmetry.space_group_name_H-M   'P 1'
#
loop_
_entity.id
_entity.type
_entity.pdbx_description
1 polymer ?
#
loop_
_entity_poly.entity_id
_entity_poly.type
_entity_poly.pdbx_seq_one_letter_code
_entity_poly.pdbx_strand_id
1 'polypeptide(L)'
;MMRFRWTALVAGLVAGMWGCGLEFPPDAVGVNLTEVNRIRADTGLTPQERREQLRELGLSDSTINGLLRNERTGNQFGGTLRSAYDKVKVGTFTQLTPDEIQFYGDAARTAGGPNFTLTDPQAQAIANFVRVQGLNTSDDVAAFLADPNNVVPDDVPTGVMQQLFVDFDEDEVLDQIP
;
A
#
# COMPACT_ATOMS: atom_id res chain seq x y z
N MET A 1 4.74 55.72 24.68
CA MET A 1 4.46 55.84 23.23
C MET A 1 5.64 56.51 22.56
N MET A 2 6.49 55.74 21.88
CA MET A 2 7.64 56.27 21.12
C MET A 2 7.54 55.77 19.68
N ARG A 3 7.51 56.75 18.77
CA ARG A 3 7.57 56.58 17.32
C ARG A 3 9.04 56.48 16.91
N PHE A 4 9.40 55.51 16.08
CA PHE A 4 10.62 55.58 15.27
C PHE A 4 10.39 54.90 13.92
N ARG A 5 10.32 55.72 12.87
CA ARG A 5 10.50 55.31 11.47
C ARG A 5 11.85 55.88 11.05
N TRP A 6 12.77 55.07 10.50
CA TRP A 6 13.78 55.55 9.55
C TRP A 6 14.22 54.41 8.61
N THR A 7 14.45 54.84 7.39
CA THR A 7 14.57 54.20 6.07
C THR A 7 16.01 53.75 5.74
N ALA A 8 16.18 52.71 4.92
CA ALA A 8 17.21 52.51 3.87
C ALA A 8 17.15 51.02 3.42
N LEU A 9 16.79 50.63 2.20
CA LEU A 9 17.37 50.89 0.88
C LEU A 9 18.83 50.44 0.77
N VAL A 10 19.04 49.16 0.40
CA VAL A 10 20.29 48.68 -0.21
C VAL A 10 19.95 47.90 -1.47
N ALA A 11 20.50 48.40 -2.56
CA ALA A 11 20.41 47.90 -3.91
C ALA A 11 21.29 46.65 -4.13
N GLY A 12 20.82 45.78 -5.01
CA GLY A 12 21.60 45.17 -6.09
C GLY A 12 22.76 44.24 -5.73
N LEU A 13 22.58 42.95 -6.04
CA LEU A 13 23.67 42.14 -6.56
C LEU A 13 23.14 41.20 -7.65
N VAL A 14 23.49 41.55 -8.88
CA VAL A 14 23.24 40.81 -10.12
C VAL A 14 24.46 39.93 -10.41
N ALA A 15 24.15 38.77 -11.00
CA ALA A 15 25.00 37.91 -11.81
C ALA A 15 26.07 37.08 -11.08
N GLY A 16 25.69 35.80 -10.95
CA GLY A 16 26.29 34.77 -11.78
C GLY A 16 27.44 34.04 -11.13
N MET A 17 27.25 32.75 -10.91
CA MET A 17 28.18 31.74 -11.40
C MET A 17 27.55 30.35 -11.23
N TRP A 18 27.42 29.71 -12.39
CA TRP A 18 27.56 28.27 -12.59
C TRP A 18 26.25 27.50 -12.52
N GLY A 19 25.81 27.15 -13.73
CA GLY A 19 24.78 26.16 -13.92
C GLY A 19 25.10 24.93 -13.08
N CYS A 20 24.18 24.60 -12.19
CA CYS A 20 23.75 23.22 -12.15
C CYS A 20 23.35 22.91 -13.58
N GLY A 21 24.26 22.29 -14.33
CA GLY A 21 23.83 21.45 -15.42
C GLY A 21 22.73 20.60 -14.81
N LEU A 22 21.49 20.82 -15.26
CA LEU A 22 20.55 19.73 -15.29
C LEU A 22 21.22 18.73 -16.24
N GLU A 23 22.12 17.92 -15.67
CA GLU A 23 22.29 16.55 -16.11
C GLU A 23 20.90 15.94 -15.94
N PHE A 24 20.05 16.18 -16.94
CA PHE A 24 19.04 15.20 -17.27
C PHE A 24 19.87 13.95 -17.52
N PRO A 25 19.79 12.90 -16.66
CA PRO A 25 20.36 11.63 -17.04
C PRO A 25 19.82 11.32 -18.44
N PRO A 26 20.67 11.04 -19.44
CA PRO A 26 20.23 10.79 -20.82
C PRO A 26 19.26 9.61 -20.97
N ASP A 27 18.96 8.90 -19.88
CA ASP A 27 18.09 7.74 -19.85
C ASP A 27 16.92 7.94 -18.86
N ALA A 28 16.22 9.08 -18.94
CA ALA A 28 14.79 9.03 -18.64
C ALA A 28 14.16 8.15 -19.74
N VAL A 29 14.29 6.83 -19.57
CA VAL A 29 13.84 5.79 -20.48
C VAL A 29 12.49 6.24 -21.01
N GLY A 30 12.45 6.59 -22.30
CA GLY A 30 11.24 7.01 -22.96
C GLY A 30 10.32 5.81 -22.97
N VAL A 31 9.60 5.59 -21.87
CA VAL A 31 8.82 4.39 -21.64
C VAL A 31 7.90 4.26 -22.84
N ASN A 32 8.18 3.24 -23.66
CA ASN A 32 7.51 3.10 -24.93
C ASN A 32 6.03 2.86 -24.62
N LEU A 33 5.19 3.86 -24.84
CA LEU A 33 3.76 3.79 -24.53
C LEU A 33 3.10 2.57 -25.20
N THR A 34 3.63 2.14 -26.35
CA THR A 34 3.21 0.89 -27.01
C THR A 34 3.44 -0.32 -26.12
N GLU A 35 4.58 -0.36 -25.44
CA GLU A 35 5.00 -1.46 -24.58
C GLU A 35 4.25 -1.47 -23.26
N VAL A 36 4.05 -0.29 -22.65
CA VAL A 36 3.16 -0.11 -21.48
C VAL A 36 1.74 -0.58 -21.79
N ASN A 37 1.20 -0.16 -22.94
CA ASN A 37 -0.15 -0.56 -23.35
C ASN A 37 -0.22 -2.06 -23.68
N ARG A 38 0.82 -2.65 -24.28
CA ARG A 38 0.93 -4.09 -24.53
C ARG A 38 0.84 -4.85 -23.21
N ILE A 39 1.71 -4.54 -22.25
CA ILE A 39 1.75 -5.23 -20.94
C ILE A 39 0.43 -5.03 -20.20
N ARG A 40 -0.10 -3.81 -20.16
CA ARG A 40 -1.36 -3.51 -19.46
C ARG A 40 -2.55 -4.30 -20.04
N ALA A 41 -2.60 -4.46 -21.36
CA ALA A 41 -3.69 -5.14 -22.05
C ALA A 41 -3.48 -6.66 -22.19
N ASP A 42 -2.35 -7.20 -21.74
CA ASP A 42 -2.05 -8.62 -21.86
C ASP A 42 -2.83 -9.44 -20.83
N THR A 43 -3.91 -10.08 -21.29
CA THR A 43 -4.74 -10.95 -20.45
C THR A 43 -4.09 -12.30 -20.14
N GLY A 44 -2.98 -12.64 -20.79
CA GLY A 44 -2.18 -13.83 -20.49
C GLY A 44 -1.28 -13.65 -19.26
N LEU A 45 -1.03 -12.41 -18.85
CA LEU A 45 -0.26 -12.07 -17.65
C LEU A 45 -1.19 -11.88 -16.45
N THR A 46 -0.79 -12.47 -15.31
CA THR A 46 -1.33 -12.13 -14.01
C THR A 46 -1.05 -10.65 -13.68
N PRO A 47 -1.85 -10.01 -12.81
CA PRO A 47 -1.60 -8.62 -12.42
C PRO A 47 -0.20 -8.39 -11.84
N GLN A 48 0.34 -9.37 -11.13
CA GLN A 48 1.69 -9.31 -10.57
C GLN A 48 2.77 -9.39 -11.65
N GLU A 49 2.61 -10.25 -12.66
CA GLU A 49 3.52 -10.30 -13.81
C GLU A 49 3.49 -9.00 -14.61
N ARG A 50 2.31 -8.40 -14.81
CA ARG A 50 2.20 -7.07 -15.43
C ARG A 50 2.93 -6.01 -14.63
N ARG A 51 2.82 -6.04 -13.30
CA ARG A 51 3.51 -5.11 -12.41
C ARG A 51 5.03 -5.23 -12.53
N GLU A 52 5.55 -6.45 -12.50
CA GLU A 52 7.00 -6.70 -12.63
C GLU A 52 7.52 -6.22 -13.98
N GLN A 53 6.84 -6.58 -15.08
CA GLN A 53 7.24 -6.11 -16.42
C GLN A 53 7.17 -4.59 -16.56
N LEU A 54 6.16 -3.93 -15.97
CA LEU A 54 6.10 -2.47 -15.97
C LEU A 54 7.23 -1.83 -15.14
N ARG A 55 7.68 -2.50 -14.08
CA ARG A 55 8.83 -2.07 -13.27
C ARG A 55 10.15 -2.22 -14.02
N GLU A 56 10.32 -3.30 -14.80
CA GLU A 56 11.48 -3.51 -15.69
C GLU A 56 11.59 -2.39 -16.75
N LEU A 57 10.46 -1.79 -17.15
CA LEU A 57 10.45 -0.60 -18.02
C LEU A 57 10.83 0.71 -17.30
N GLY A 58 11.20 0.66 -16.02
CA GLY A 58 11.60 1.82 -15.22
C GLY A 58 10.44 2.67 -14.71
N LEU A 59 9.20 2.18 -14.75
CA LEU A 59 8.05 2.89 -14.17
C LEU A 59 8.11 2.84 -12.65
N SER A 60 7.75 3.95 -11.99
CA SER A 60 7.63 3.99 -10.54
C SER A 60 6.39 3.21 -10.07
N ASP A 61 6.43 2.69 -8.85
CA ASP A 61 5.29 1.95 -8.26
C ASP A 61 4.00 2.79 -8.24
N SER A 62 4.08 4.11 -8.05
CA SER A 62 2.91 5.00 -8.08
C SER A 62 2.29 5.10 -9.48
N THR A 63 3.11 5.14 -10.53
CA THR A 63 2.62 5.11 -11.91
C THR A 63 2.03 3.76 -12.26
N ILE A 64 2.66 2.66 -11.82
CA ILE A 64 2.15 1.30 -12.05
C ILE A 64 0.80 1.11 -11.37
N ASN A 65 0.63 1.56 -10.12
CA ASN A 65 -0.66 1.56 -9.43
C ASN A 65 -1.71 2.32 -10.25
N GLY A 66 -1.39 3.53 -10.74
CA GLY A 66 -2.30 4.28 -11.60
C GLY A 66 -2.70 3.55 -12.89
N LEU A 67 -1.77 2.79 -13.49
CA LEU A 67 -2.00 2.01 -14.71
C LEU A 67 -2.79 0.73 -14.47
N LEU A 68 -2.56 0.06 -13.33
CA LEU A 68 -3.17 -1.20 -12.95
C LEU A 68 -4.32 -1.02 -11.95
N ARG A 69 -4.86 0.19 -11.81
CA ARG A 69 -5.85 0.52 -10.77
C ARG A 69 -7.14 -0.30 -10.79
N ASN A 70 -7.43 -0.94 -11.92
CA ASN A 70 -8.62 -1.77 -12.11
C ASN A 70 -8.32 -3.26 -11.87
N GLU A 71 -7.05 -3.63 -11.65
CA GLU A 71 -6.62 -5.00 -11.38
C GLU A 71 -6.54 -5.21 -9.87
N ARG A 72 -7.32 -6.18 -9.36
CA ARG A 72 -7.50 -6.42 -7.92
C ARG A 72 -6.18 -6.60 -7.15
N THR A 73 -5.18 -7.21 -7.78
CA THR A 73 -3.88 -7.53 -7.17
C THR A 73 -2.70 -6.79 -7.81
N GLY A 74 -2.95 -5.89 -8.76
CA GLY A 74 -1.90 -5.14 -9.46
C GLY A 74 -1.59 -3.79 -8.83
N ASN A 75 -2.38 -3.35 -7.85
CA ASN A 75 -2.54 -1.94 -7.51
C ASN A 75 -2.06 -1.53 -6.10
N GLN A 76 -1.69 -2.44 -5.20
CA GLN A 76 -1.52 -2.05 -3.77
C GLN A 76 -0.21 -2.50 -3.11
N PHE A 77 0.90 -2.17 -3.78
CA PHE A 77 2.27 -2.20 -3.25
C PHE A 77 2.96 -3.56 -3.15
N GLY A 78 2.39 -4.63 -3.73
CA GLY A 78 3.15 -5.85 -3.98
C GLY A 78 3.50 -6.59 -2.70
N GLY A 79 2.66 -7.54 -2.33
CA GLY A 79 2.99 -8.58 -1.36
C GLY A 79 2.53 -9.93 -1.85
N THR A 80 2.82 -10.96 -1.07
CA THR A 80 2.42 -12.34 -1.36
C THR A 80 1.66 -12.88 -0.16
N LEU A 81 0.95 -14.00 -0.33
CA LEU A 81 0.37 -14.69 0.82
C LEU A 81 1.45 -15.07 1.86
N ARG A 82 2.65 -15.46 1.41
CA ARG A 82 3.77 -15.78 2.30
C ARG A 82 4.20 -14.58 3.15
N SER A 83 4.38 -13.41 2.52
CA SER A 83 4.75 -12.21 3.27
C SER A 83 3.62 -11.70 4.18
N ALA A 84 2.36 -11.89 3.79
CA ALA A 84 1.21 -11.63 4.65
C ALA A 84 1.24 -12.52 5.90
N TYR A 85 1.41 -13.83 5.70
CA TYR A 85 1.52 -14.83 6.79
C TYR A 85 2.66 -14.48 7.74
N ASP A 86 3.87 -14.23 7.21
CA ASP A 86 5.04 -13.91 8.05
C ASP A 86 4.78 -12.68 8.93
N LYS A 87 4.14 -11.63 8.37
CA LYS A 87 3.80 -10.41 9.12
C LYS A 87 2.71 -10.65 10.16
N VAL A 88 1.72 -11.47 9.85
CA VAL A 88 0.68 -11.85 10.81
C VAL A 88 1.31 -12.64 11.96
N LYS A 89 2.11 -13.67 11.64
CA LYS A 89 2.75 -14.56 12.62
C LYS A 89 3.72 -13.83 13.55
N VAL A 90 4.50 -12.90 13.01
CA VAL A 90 5.48 -12.12 13.79
C VAL A 90 4.84 -10.93 14.53
N GLY A 91 3.57 -10.61 14.24
CA GLY A 91 2.88 -9.50 14.89
C GLY A 91 3.38 -8.14 14.39
N THR A 92 3.36 -7.94 13.07
CA THR A 92 3.72 -6.68 12.41
C THR A 92 2.60 -6.19 11.48
N PHE A 93 1.36 -6.24 11.94
CA PHE A 93 0.17 -5.91 11.14
C PHE A 93 0.23 -4.52 10.50
N THR A 94 0.87 -3.54 11.16
CA THR A 94 1.06 -2.17 10.63
C THR A 94 1.86 -2.12 9.32
N GLN A 95 2.61 -3.19 9.01
CA GLN A 95 3.37 -3.37 7.78
C GLN A 95 2.62 -4.15 6.70
N LEU A 96 1.40 -4.61 6.97
CA LEU A 96 0.58 -5.26 5.96
C LEU A 96 0.23 -4.27 4.86
N THR A 97 0.46 -4.70 3.63
CA THR A 97 -0.06 -4.01 2.45
C THR A 97 -1.53 -4.39 2.26
N PRO A 98 -2.30 -3.55 1.57
CA PRO A 98 -3.66 -3.90 1.20
C PRO A 98 -3.74 -5.21 0.38
N ASP A 99 -2.79 -5.45 -0.55
CA ASP A 99 -2.72 -6.71 -1.32
C ASP A 99 -2.55 -7.93 -0.38
N GLU A 100 -1.67 -7.81 0.62
CA GLU A 100 -1.44 -8.88 1.62
C GLU A 100 -2.69 -9.18 2.43
N ILE A 101 -3.44 -8.15 2.82
CA ILE A 101 -4.71 -8.32 3.54
C ILE A 101 -5.74 -9.04 2.66
N GLN A 102 -5.80 -8.73 1.36
CA GLN A 102 -6.67 -9.46 0.45
C GLN A 102 -6.25 -10.92 0.30
N PHE A 103 -4.96 -11.18 0.05
CA PHE A 103 -4.46 -12.55 -0.09
C PHE A 103 -4.70 -13.36 1.16
N TYR A 104 -4.42 -12.78 2.34
CA TYR A 104 -4.64 -13.44 3.62
C TYR A 104 -6.13 -13.72 3.85
N GLY A 105 -7.01 -12.77 3.58
CA GLY A 105 -8.46 -12.97 3.67
C GLY A 105 -8.98 -14.05 2.72
N ASP A 106 -8.49 -14.09 1.47
CA ASP A 106 -8.88 -15.12 0.49
C ASP A 106 -8.37 -16.52 0.87
N ALA A 107 -7.16 -16.61 1.41
CA ALA A 107 -6.57 -17.85 1.93
C ALA A 107 -7.33 -18.35 3.15
N ALA A 108 -7.62 -17.46 4.12
CA ALA A 108 -8.39 -17.79 5.32
C ALA A 108 -9.78 -18.33 4.96
N ARG A 109 -10.48 -17.70 4.01
CA ARG A 109 -11.75 -18.23 3.49
C ARG A 109 -11.59 -19.64 2.89
N THR A 110 -10.53 -19.86 2.12
CA THR A 110 -10.27 -21.16 1.47
C THR A 110 -9.95 -22.26 2.49
N ALA A 111 -9.29 -21.91 3.59
CA ALA A 111 -8.99 -22.79 4.72
C ALA A 111 -10.20 -23.04 5.67
N GLY A 112 -11.41 -22.59 5.31
CA GLY A 112 -12.61 -22.77 6.13
C GLY A 112 -12.80 -21.72 7.23
N GLY A 113 -12.00 -20.66 7.20
CA GLY A 113 -12.15 -19.48 8.05
C GLY A 113 -13.31 -18.57 7.63
N PRO A 114 -13.23 -17.28 7.98
CA PRO A 114 -14.33 -16.34 7.76
C PRO A 114 -14.67 -16.15 6.28
N ASN A 115 -15.96 -16.18 5.95
CA ASN A 115 -16.43 -16.05 4.55
C ASN A 115 -16.54 -14.58 4.12
N PHE A 116 -15.41 -13.88 4.06
CA PHE A 116 -15.31 -12.54 3.51
C PHE A 116 -14.66 -12.55 2.13
N THR A 117 -15.06 -11.60 1.29
CA THR A 117 -14.31 -11.24 0.08
C THR A 117 -13.98 -9.77 0.19
N LEU A 118 -12.72 -9.46 0.44
CA LEU A 118 -12.28 -8.08 0.60
C LEU A 118 -12.08 -7.43 -0.76
N THR A 119 -12.75 -6.30 -0.96
CA THR A 119 -12.50 -5.40 -2.08
C THR A 119 -11.25 -4.56 -1.82
N ASP A 120 -10.66 -3.98 -2.87
CA ASP A 120 -9.44 -3.15 -2.77
C ASP A 120 -9.63 -1.96 -1.82
N PRO A 121 -10.78 -1.23 -1.82
CA PRO A 121 -11.02 -0.17 -0.85
C PRO A 121 -11.09 -0.70 0.59
N GLN A 122 -11.69 -1.87 0.82
CA GLN A 122 -11.81 -2.45 2.16
C GLN A 122 -10.45 -2.91 2.70
N ALA A 123 -9.64 -3.56 1.88
CA ALA A 123 -8.30 -3.97 2.29
C ALA A 123 -7.40 -2.75 2.56
N GLN A 124 -7.53 -1.69 1.75
CA GLN A 124 -6.86 -0.42 2.00
C GLN A 124 -7.31 0.24 3.31
N ALA A 125 -8.61 0.20 3.60
CA ALA A 125 -9.18 0.71 4.85
C ALA A 125 -8.61 -0.03 6.06
N ILE A 126 -8.55 -1.37 6.01
CA ILE A 126 -7.95 -2.20 7.05
C ILE A 126 -6.47 -1.84 7.24
N ALA A 127 -5.68 -1.78 6.15
CA ALA A 127 -4.25 -1.46 6.21
C ALA A 127 -4.00 -0.08 6.85
N ASN A 128 -4.81 0.91 6.49
CA ASN A 128 -4.74 2.25 7.06
C ASN A 128 -5.15 2.27 8.53
N PHE A 129 -6.22 1.56 8.86
CA PHE A 129 -6.75 1.47 10.20
C PHE A 129 -5.74 0.88 11.18
N VAL A 130 -5.18 -0.30 10.90
CA VAL A 130 -4.18 -0.94 11.79
C VAL A 130 -2.95 -0.06 11.95
N ARG A 131 -2.52 0.63 10.89
CA ARG A 131 -1.35 1.53 10.93
C ARG A 131 -1.61 2.78 11.76
N VAL A 132 -2.75 3.44 11.57
CA VAL A 132 -3.12 4.67 12.31
C VAL A 132 -3.32 4.39 13.78
N GLN A 133 -3.93 3.25 14.12
CA GLN A 133 -4.17 2.84 15.50
C GLN A 133 -2.95 2.16 16.15
N GLY A 134 -1.90 1.84 15.38
CA GLY A 134 -0.70 1.18 15.88
C GLY A 134 -0.93 -0.28 16.32
N LEU A 135 -1.89 -0.96 15.71
CA LEU A 135 -2.23 -2.35 16.03
C LEU A 135 -1.25 -3.27 15.30
N ASN A 136 -0.34 -3.92 16.03
CA ASN A 136 0.70 -4.77 15.46
C ASN A 136 0.36 -6.26 15.56
N THR A 137 -0.40 -6.65 16.58
CA THR A 137 -0.67 -8.04 16.94
C THR A 137 -2.18 -8.33 17.02
N SER A 138 -2.54 -9.61 17.07
CA SER A 138 -3.92 -10.05 17.35
C SER A 138 -4.40 -9.56 18.71
N ASP A 139 -3.53 -9.57 19.72
CA ASP A 139 -3.82 -9.04 21.05
C ASP A 139 -4.11 -7.53 21.03
N ASP A 140 -3.37 -6.74 20.23
CA ASP A 140 -3.64 -5.30 20.09
C ASP A 140 -5.02 -5.07 19.46
N VAL A 141 -5.38 -5.85 18.44
CA VAL A 141 -6.69 -5.77 17.79
C VAL A 141 -7.79 -6.16 18.78
N ALA A 142 -7.62 -7.26 19.51
CA ALA A 142 -8.58 -7.72 20.51
C ALA A 142 -8.79 -6.67 21.62
N ALA A 143 -7.70 -6.09 22.14
CA ALA A 143 -7.74 -5.05 23.15
C ALA A 143 -8.45 -3.78 22.63
N PHE A 144 -8.17 -3.38 21.38
CA PHE A 144 -8.85 -2.25 20.75
C PHE A 144 -10.36 -2.50 20.64
N LEU A 145 -10.78 -3.68 20.20
CA LEU A 145 -12.19 -4.04 20.00
C LEU A 145 -12.97 -4.23 21.32
N ALA A 146 -12.27 -4.51 22.42
CA ALA A 146 -12.89 -4.67 23.74
C ALA A 146 -13.31 -3.33 24.39
N ASP A 147 -12.75 -2.20 23.97
CA ASP A 147 -13.15 -0.88 24.45
C ASP A 147 -14.38 -0.37 23.68
N PRO A 148 -15.54 -0.17 24.33
CA PRO A 148 -16.76 0.29 23.65
C PRO A 148 -16.68 1.73 23.12
N ASN A 149 -15.66 2.50 23.48
CA ASN A 149 -15.44 3.85 22.96
C ASN A 149 -14.66 3.86 21.63
N ASN A 150 -14.02 2.74 21.31
CA ASN A 150 -13.28 2.61 20.06
C ASN A 150 -14.23 2.31 18.90
N VAL A 151 -13.94 2.91 17.74
CA VAL A 151 -14.78 2.78 16.54
C VAL A 151 -13.93 2.25 15.40
N VAL A 152 -14.38 1.14 14.81
CA VAL A 152 -13.87 0.63 13.54
C VAL A 152 -14.51 1.43 12.40
N PRO A 153 -13.74 1.92 11.42
CA PRO A 153 -14.27 2.66 10.27
C PRO A 153 -15.35 1.89 9.49
N ASP A 154 -16.37 2.60 8.98
CA ASP A 154 -17.51 1.98 8.26
C ASP A 154 -17.12 1.30 6.94
N ASP A 155 -15.98 1.67 6.37
CA ASP A 155 -15.40 1.05 5.16
C ASP A 155 -14.67 -0.26 5.45
N VAL A 156 -14.48 -0.63 6.72
CA VAL A 156 -14.02 -1.96 7.15
C VAL A 156 -15.25 -2.85 7.39
N PRO A 157 -15.36 -4.02 6.72
CA PRO A 157 -16.50 -4.91 6.91
C PRO A 157 -16.72 -5.30 8.38
N THR A 158 -17.97 -5.27 8.83
CA THR A 158 -18.32 -5.62 10.22
C THR A 158 -17.79 -7.00 10.59
N GLY A 159 -17.06 -7.05 11.70
CA GLY A 159 -16.52 -8.30 12.25
C GLY A 159 -15.22 -8.78 11.60
N VAL A 160 -14.75 -8.20 10.49
CA VAL A 160 -13.51 -8.68 9.83
C VAL A 160 -12.29 -8.55 10.76
N MET A 161 -12.19 -7.46 11.53
CA MET A 161 -11.06 -7.25 12.44
C MET A 161 -10.98 -8.35 13.50
N GLN A 162 -12.13 -8.73 14.06
CA GLN A 162 -12.22 -9.81 15.04
C GLN A 162 -11.96 -11.17 14.36
N GLN A 163 -12.74 -11.49 13.33
CA GLN A 163 -12.76 -12.82 12.77
C GLN A 163 -11.48 -13.18 12.03
N LEU A 164 -10.85 -12.23 11.32
CA LEU A 164 -9.67 -12.49 10.50
C LEU A 164 -8.35 -12.35 11.27
N PHE A 165 -8.28 -11.40 12.22
CA PHE A 165 -7.02 -11.07 12.92
C PHE A 165 -6.98 -11.49 14.39
N VAL A 166 -8.10 -11.94 14.97
CA VAL A 166 -8.16 -12.38 16.37
C VAL A 166 -8.60 -13.84 16.47
N ASP A 167 -9.71 -14.20 15.82
CA ASP A 167 -10.33 -15.52 16.01
C ASP A 167 -9.77 -16.60 15.08
N PHE A 168 -9.30 -16.22 13.90
CA PHE A 168 -8.80 -17.16 12.90
C PHE A 168 -7.37 -17.59 13.20
N ASP A 169 -7.14 -18.91 13.24
CA ASP A 169 -5.81 -19.50 13.39
C ASP A 169 -4.98 -19.29 12.13
N GLU A 170 -3.92 -18.49 12.21
CA GLU A 170 -3.09 -18.16 11.06
C GLU A 170 -2.35 -19.35 10.46
N ASP A 171 -2.15 -20.44 11.20
CA ASP A 171 -1.43 -21.61 10.67
C ASP A 171 -2.29 -22.41 9.67
N GLU A 172 -3.62 -22.19 9.65
CA GLU A 172 -4.55 -22.79 8.68
C GLU A 172 -4.31 -22.29 7.24
N VAL A 173 -3.61 -21.14 7.04
CA VAL A 173 -3.26 -20.68 5.69
C VAL A 173 -1.99 -21.30 5.13
N LEU A 174 -1.21 -22.05 5.92
CA LEU A 174 0.07 -22.62 5.48
C LEU A 174 -0.07 -23.50 4.22
N ASP A 175 -1.15 -24.29 4.14
CA ASP A 175 -1.43 -25.17 3.00
C ASP A 175 -1.82 -24.40 1.72
N GLN A 176 -2.10 -23.10 1.83
CA GLN A 176 -2.43 -22.21 0.72
C GLN A 176 -1.20 -21.46 0.19
N ILE A 177 -0.07 -21.50 0.90
CA ILE A 177 1.16 -20.82 0.50
C ILE A 177 1.86 -21.64 -0.59
N PRO A 178 2.11 -21.08 -1.79
CA PRO A 178 2.86 -21.77 -2.84
C PRO A 178 4.34 -21.99 -2.51
#